data_AF-A0A1D9H2D4-F1
#
_entry.id   AF-A0A1D9H2D4-F1
#
_cell.length_a   1.000
_cell.length_b   1.000
_cell.length_c   1.000
_cell.angle_alpha   90.00
_cell.angle_beta   90.00
_cell.angle_gamma   90.00
#
_symmetry.space_group_name_H-M   'P 1'
#
loop_
_entity.id
_entity.type
_entity.pdbx_description
1 polymer ?
#
loop_
_entity_poly.entity_id
_entity_poly.type
_entity_poly.pdbx_seq_one_letter_code
_entity_poly.pdbx_strand_id
1 'polypeptide(L)'
;MESAAGFGIPHEEIARLIINPQTGKTLDPKTLRKHFRNELDTGATKANIAVANSLFRAATGTGKGAVTAAIWWTKARMRWRGDGAEADDDTPAESKTFTFVVEDARRPGGEGSSDG
;
A
#
# COMPACT_ATOMS: atom_id res chain seq x y z
N MET A 1 21.76 -7.10 11.98
CA MET A 1 20.58 -7.56 12.76
C MET A 1 19.39 -6.66 12.55
N GLU A 2 19.59 -5.36 12.65
CA GLU A 2 18.56 -4.32 12.48
C GLU A 2 17.66 -4.46 11.24
N SER A 3 18.18 -4.82 10.06
CA SER A 3 17.36 -5.00 8.86
C SER A 3 16.37 -6.16 8.97
N ALA A 4 16.77 -7.28 9.59
CA ALA A 4 15.90 -8.46 9.72
C ALA A 4 14.72 -8.18 10.67
N ALA A 5 14.98 -7.45 11.77
CA ALA A 5 13.94 -6.97 12.66
C ALA A 5 13.02 -5.96 11.97
N GLY A 6 13.59 -5.09 11.13
CA GLY A 6 12.83 -4.12 10.35
C GLY A 6 11.87 -4.72 9.33
N PHE A 7 12.16 -5.92 8.82
CA PHE A 7 11.28 -6.64 7.90
C PHE A 7 10.18 -7.44 8.59
N GLY A 8 10.09 -7.39 9.93
CA GLY A 8 9.07 -8.12 10.70
C GLY A 8 9.38 -9.60 10.91
N ILE A 9 10.64 -10.01 10.71
CA ILE A 9 11.05 -11.41 10.92
C ILE A 9 10.99 -11.73 12.44
N PRO A 10 10.40 -12.87 12.84
CA PRO A 10 10.34 -13.26 14.24
C PRO A 10 11.71 -13.28 14.90
N HIS A 11 11.81 -12.76 16.13
CA HIS A 11 13.08 -12.70 16.87
C HIS A 11 13.75 -14.07 17.05
N GLU A 12 12.96 -15.15 17.09
CA GLU A 12 13.48 -16.52 17.17
C GLU A 12 14.22 -16.94 15.91
N GLU A 13 13.75 -16.53 14.74
CA GLU A 13 14.42 -16.80 13.47
C GLU A 13 15.69 -15.96 13.35
N ILE A 14 15.64 -14.69 13.76
CA ILE A 14 16.82 -13.82 13.80
C ILE A 14 17.91 -14.41 14.71
N ALA A 15 17.53 -14.99 15.85
CA ALA A 15 18.47 -15.61 16.79
C ALA A 15 19.17 -16.85 16.19
N ARG A 16 18.48 -17.62 15.33
CA ARG A 16 19.06 -18.77 14.62
C ARG A 16 20.11 -18.39 13.58
N LEU A 17 20.01 -17.17 13.02
CA LEU A 17 20.96 -16.67 12.03
C LEU A 17 22.31 -16.24 12.65
N ILE A 18 22.41 -16.17 13.98
CA ILE A 18 23.59 -15.66 14.68
C ILE A 18 24.25 -16.82 15.41
N ILE A 19 25.46 -17.20 14.97
CA ILE A 19 26.27 -18.22 15.63
C ILE A 19 27.25 -17.55 16.57
N ASN A 20 27.25 -17.98 17.83
CA ASN A 20 28.23 -17.51 18.82
C ASN A 20 29.60 -18.16 18.52
N PRO A 21 30.65 -17.37 18.24
CA PRO A 21 31.96 -17.89 17.83
C PRO A 21 32.69 -18.68 18.93
N GLN A 22 32.35 -18.48 20.21
CA GLN A 22 32.97 -19.20 21.33
C GLN A 22 32.30 -20.55 21.61
N THR A 23 31.03 -20.71 21.26
CA THR A 23 30.24 -21.92 21.60
C THR A 23 29.81 -22.72 20.38
N GLY A 24 29.92 -22.16 19.17
CA GLY A 24 29.46 -22.77 17.92
C GLY A 24 27.94 -22.94 17.82
N LYS A 25 27.17 -22.38 18.77
CA LYS A 25 25.71 -22.52 18.86
C LYS A 25 25.01 -21.24 18.45
N THR A 26 23.76 -21.39 18.03
CA THR A 26 22.86 -20.26 17.75
C THR A 26 22.59 -19.45 19.01
N LEU A 27 22.35 -18.15 18.83
CA LEU A 27 22.05 -17.25 19.94
C LEU A 27 20.71 -17.61 20.60
N ASP A 28 20.63 -17.52 21.92
CA ASP A 28 19.35 -17.67 22.63
C ASP A 28 18.48 -16.41 22.42
N PRO A 29 17.17 -16.54 22.15
CA PRO A 29 16.27 -15.40 21.94
C PRO A 29 16.24 -14.40 23.11
N LYS A 30 16.45 -14.85 24.35
CA LYS A 30 16.54 -13.96 25.52
C LYS A 30 17.81 -13.12 25.47
N THR A 31 18.93 -13.70 25.05
CA THR A 31 20.20 -13.00 24.86
C THR A 31 20.09 -11.98 23.73
N LEU A 32 19.41 -12.33 22.63
CA LEU A 32 19.13 -11.40 21.53
C LEU A 32 18.37 -10.16 22.04
N ARG A 33 17.27 -10.36 22.78
CA ARG A 33 16.47 -9.26 23.33
C ARG A 33 17.20 -8.43 24.39
N LYS A 34 18.16 -9.02 25.12
CA LYS A 34 18.92 -8.32 26.16
C LYS A 34 20.00 -7.41 25.58
N HIS A 35 20.70 -7.87 24.54
CA HIS A 35 21.86 -7.16 24.00
C HIS A 35 21.55 -6.31 22.76
N PHE A 36 20.52 -6.69 21.99
CA PHE A 36 20.16 -6.03 20.73
C PHE A 36 18.78 -5.35 20.79
N ARG A 37 18.27 -5.04 22.00
CA ARG A 37 16.95 -4.40 22.21
C ARG A 37 16.78 -3.16 21.34
N ASN A 38 17.75 -2.25 21.40
CA ASN A 38 17.71 -1.00 20.67
C ASN A 38 17.60 -1.24 19.15
N GLU A 39 18.36 -2.18 18.60
CA GLU A 39 18.34 -2.51 17.17
C GLU A 39 17.03 -3.19 16.73
N LEU A 40 16.41 -3.98 17.61
CA LEU A 40 15.09 -4.58 17.35
C LEU A 40 14.01 -3.50 17.33
N ASP A 41 14.07 -2.56 18.27
CA ASP A 41 13.10 -1.47 18.40
C ASP A 41 13.27 -0.44 17.26
N THR A 42 14.50 -0.15 16.82
CA THR A 42 14.77 0.80 15.73
C THR A 42 14.65 0.19 14.34
N GLY A 43 14.77 -1.14 14.21
CA GLY A 43 14.73 -1.85 12.93
C GLY A 43 13.48 -1.55 12.12
N ALA A 44 12.30 -1.64 12.75
CA ALA A 44 11.01 -1.35 12.11
C ALA A 44 10.95 0.09 11.60
N THR A 45 11.40 1.04 12.40
CA THR A 45 11.45 2.46 12.02
C THR A 45 12.37 2.68 10.82
N LYS A 46 13.57 2.08 10.81
CA LYS A 46 14.51 2.22 9.68
C LYS A 46 14.00 1.57 8.40
N ALA A 47 13.35 0.40 8.50
CA ALA A 47 12.71 -0.24 7.35
C ALA A 47 11.58 0.63 6.79
N ASN A 48 10.73 1.18 7.67
CA ASN A 48 9.67 2.11 7.29
C ASN A 48 10.24 3.37 6.61
N ILE A 49 11.35 3.93 7.10
CA ILE A 49 12.03 5.07 6.46
C ILE A 49 12.52 4.69 5.06
N ALA A 50 13.10 3.50 4.88
CA ALA A 50 13.58 3.05 3.57
C ALA A 50 12.43 2.91 2.55
N VAL A 51 11.32 2.30 2.96
CA VAL A 51 10.11 2.18 2.13
C VAL A 51 9.52 3.56 1.83
N ALA A 52 9.42 4.43 2.84
CA ALA A 52 8.92 5.80 2.69
C ALA A 52 9.78 6.62 1.71
N ASN A 53 11.11 6.51 1.78
CA ASN A 53 12.03 7.17 0.85
C ASN A 53 11.85 6.67 -0.59
N SER A 54 11.70 5.36 -0.77
CA SER A 54 11.43 4.77 -2.10
C SER A 54 10.10 5.28 -2.68
N LEU A 55 9.05 5.25 -1.87
CA LEU A 55 7.72 5.71 -2.27
C LEU A 55 7.70 7.21 -2.57
N PHE A 56 8.37 8.02 -1.75
CA PHE A 56 8.51 9.45 -1.98
C PHE A 56 9.17 9.74 -3.34
N ARG A 57 10.30 9.07 -3.63
CA ARG A 57 10.98 9.20 -4.93
C ARG A 57 10.10 8.79 -6.10
N ALA A 58 9.31 7.72 -5.93
CA ALA A 58 8.35 7.29 -6.96
C ALA A 58 7.24 8.34 -7.15
N ALA A 59 6.69 8.88 -6.06
CA ALA A 59 5.61 9.87 -6.07
C ALA A 59 6.04 11.22 -6.67
N THR A 60 7.29 11.64 -6.47
CA THR A 60 7.83 12.89 -7.03
C THR A 60 8.44 12.73 -8.44
N GLY A 61 8.43 11.52 -9.00
CA GLY A 61 8.94 11.24 -10.33
C GLY A 61 7.91 11.46 -11.45
N THR A 62 8.29 11.11 -12.68
CA THR A 62 7.42 11.19 -13.87
C THR A 62 7.07 9.81 -14.45
N GLY A 63 7.39 8.72 -13.73
CA GLY A 63 7.12 7.36 -14.17
C GLY A 63 5.64 6.99 -14.17
N LYS A 64 5.29 5.90 -14.88
CA LYS A 64 3.90 5.40 -15.03
C LYS A 64 3.16 5.15 -13.69
N GLY A 65 3.89 4.96 -12.59
CA GLY A 65 3.34 4.77 -11.24
C GLY A 65 3.37 5.99 -10.33
N ALA A 66 3.84 7.15 -10.80
CA ALA A 66 4.06 8.33 -9.94
C ALA A 66 2.77 8.86 -9.32
N VAL A 67 1.69 8.96 -10.09
CA VAL A 67 0.38 9.41 -9.60
C VAL A 67 -0.17 8.45 -8.54
N THR A 68 -0.08 7.13 -8.77
CA THR A 68 -0.52 6.11 -7.81
C THR A 68 0.26 6.18 -6.50
N ALA A 69 1.59 6.34 -6.58
CA ALA A 69 2.45 6.53 -5.42
C ALA A 69 2.11 7.81 -4.65
N ALA A 70 1.83 8.92 -5.37
CA ALA A 70 1.41 10.18 -4.78
C ALA A 70 0.05 10.07 -4.07
N ILE A 71 -0.93 9.38 -4.66
CA ILE A 71 -2.24 9.12 -4.04
C ILE A 71 -2.07 8.30 -2.75
N TRP A 72 -1.28 7.23 -2.78
CA TRP A 72 -1.03 6.43 -1.59
C TRP A 72 -0.32 7.23 -0.50
N TRP A 73 0.66 8.06 -0.86
CA TRP A 73 1.37 8.93 0.08
C TRP A 73 0.46 9.97 0.73
N THR A 74 -0.40 10.67 -0.03
CA THR A 74 -1.32 11.67 0.53
C THR A 74 -2.38 11.03 1.40
N LYS A 75 -2.93 9.86 1.01
CA LYS A 75 -3.83 9.08 1.87
C LYS A 75 -3.17 8.69 3.20
N ALA A 76 -1.94 8.16 3.15
CA ALA A 76 -1.23 7.71 4.33
C ALA A 76 -0.79 8.85 5.27
N ARG A 77 -0.40 10.02 4.72
CA ARG A 77 0.26 11.08 5.48
C ARG A 77 -0.57 12.35 5.70
N MET A 78 -1.44 12.69 4.77
CA MET A 78 -2.32 13.88 4.88
C MET A 78 -3.68 13.54 5.50
N ARG A 79 -3.91 12.27 5.82
CA ARG A 79 -5.14 11.77 6.45
C ARG A 79 -6.40 12.11 5.64
N TRP A 80 -6.23 12.20 4.31
CA TRP A 80 -7.32 12.31 3.36
C TRP A 80 -8.08 10.99 3.37
N ARG A 81 -9.10 10.91 4.22
CA ARG A 81 -10.10 9.86 4.17
C ARG A 81 -11.14 10.28 3.16
N GLY A 82 -11.50 9.38 2.25
CA GLY A 82 -12.68 9.59 1.43
C GLY A 82 -13.88 9.77 2.34
N ASP A 83 -14.76 10.69 1.96
CA ASP A 83 -15.98 11.04 2.67
C ASP A 83 -16.86 9.77 2.72
N GLY A 84 -16.76 8.97 3.79
CA GLY A 84 -17.65 7.82 4.00
C GLY A 84 -17.03 6.46 4.36
N ALA A 85 -15.75 6.34 4.70
CA ALA A 85 -15.22 5.06 5.21
C ALA A 85 -15.22 5.02 6.74
N GLU A 86 -16.32 4.54 7.31
CA GLU A 86 -16.32 3.83 8.58
C GLU A 86 -15.35 2.64 8.48
N ALA A 87 -14.65 2.32 9.56
CA ALA A 87 -13.62 1.30 9.56
C ALA A 87 -14.26 -0.09 9.42
N ASP A 88 -14.24 -0.67 8.23
CA ASP A 88 -13.75 -2.04 7.97
C ASP A 88 -14.02 -2.47 6.52
N ASP A 89 -13.20 -3.44 6.10
CA ASP A 89 -13.31 -4.29 4.92
C ASP A 89 -12.57 -3.85 3.63
N ASP A 90 -11.51 -4.58 3.34
CA ASP A 90 -10.65 -4.52 2.13
C ASP A 90 -11.36 -5.19 0.94
N THR A 91 -12.71 -5.14 0.89
CA THR A 91 -13.47 -5.65 -0.23
C THR A 91 -13.36 -4.67 -1.40
N PRO A 92 -12.92 -5.10 -2.59
CA PRO A 92 -13.01 -4.26 -3.77
C PRO A 92 -14.48 -3.91 -4.00
N ALA A 93 -14.81 -2.62 -3.92
CA ALA A 93 -16.18 -2.15 -4.13
C ALA A 93 -16.71 -2.67 -5.48
N GLU A 94 -17.86 -3.34 -5.45
CA GLU A 94 -18.50 -3.88 -6.64
C GLU A 94 -18.65 -2.79 -7.70
N SER A 95 -18.15 -3.07 -8.90
CA SER A 95 -18.24 -2.17 -10.04
C SER A 95 -19.71 -2.00 -10.43
N LYS A 96 -20.31 -0.86 -10.09
CA LYS A 96 -21.65 -0.50 -10.57
C LYS A 96 -21.56 -0.17 -12.06
N THR A 97 -22.07 -1.07 -12.90
CA THR A 97 -22.31 -0.78 -14.32
C THR A 97 -23.41 0.27 -14.42
N PHE A 98 -23.06 1.45 -14.93
CA PHE A 98 -24.04 2.47 -15.30
C PHE A 98 -24.47 2.21 -16.75
N THR A 99 -25.74 1.82 -16.94
CA THR A 99 -26.32 1.68 -18.28
C THR A 99 -26.91 3.01 -18.70
N PHE A 100 -26.37 3.61 -19.75
CA PHE A 100 -27.00 4.76 -20.41
C PHE A 100 -27.98 4.26 -21.45
N VAL A 101 -29.25 4.61 -21.31
CA VAL A 101 -30.24 4.44 -22.37
C VAL A 101 -30.04 5.58 -23.36
N VAL A 102 -29.61 5.25 -24.58
CA VAL A 102 -29.60 6.20 -25.68
C VAL A 102 -31.03 6.27 -26.21
N GLU A 103 -31.70 7.39 -26.00
CA GLU A 103 -33.03 7.64 -26.56
C GLU A 103 -32.84 8.04 -28.03
N ASP A 104 -33.35 7.21 -28.95
CA ASP A 104 -33.24 7.42 -30.39
C ASP A 104 -34.05 8.65 -30.80
N ALA A 105 -33.36 9.69 -31.28
CA ALA A 105 -33.96 10.92 -31.79
C ALA A 105 -34.54 10.69 -33.19
N ARG A 106 -35.63 9.91 -33.30
CA ARG A 106 -36.33 9.75 -34.57
C ARG A 106 -37.06 11.05 -34.91
N ARG A 107 -36.62 11.73 -35.99
CA ARG A 107 -37.28 12.90 -36.58
C ARG A 107 -38.77 12.63 -36.80
N PRO A 108 -39.69 13.55 -36.44
CA PRO A 108 -41.07 13.40 -36.83
C PRO A 108 -41.18 13.52 -38.36
N GLY A 109 -41.74 12.50 -38.99
CA GLY A 109 -42.09 12.51 -40.39
C GLY A 109 -43.16 13.58 -40.67
N GLY A 110 -42.91 14.42 -41.67
CA GLY A 110 -43.93 15.27 -42.26
C GLY A 110 -44.57 14.53 -43.44
N GLU A 111 -45.73 13.94 -43.22
CA GLU A 111 -46.68 13.60 -44.27
C GLU A 111 -47.72 14.72 -44.40
N GLY A 112 -48.07 15.05 -45.65
CA GLY A 112 -49.02 16.07 -46.07
C GLY A 112 -48.75 16.43 -47.54
N SER A 113 -48.97 15.49 -48.46
CA SER A 113 -50.21 15.32 -49.26
C SER A 113 -50.39 16.37 -50.35
N SER A 114 -50.19 15.91 -51.60
CA SER A 114 -50.99 16.15 -52.83
C SER A 114 -51.75 17.48 -53.00
N ASP A 115 -51.55 18.17 -54.12
CA ASP A 115 -52.41 18.11 -55.34
C ASP A 115 -52.11 19.31 -56.27
N GLY A 116 -52.18 19.09 -57.59
CA GLY A 116 -52.27 20.16 -58.61
C GLY A 116 -51.16 20.18 -59.65
#